data_AF-A0A7V3BWH4-F1
#
_entry.id   AF-A0A7V3BWH4-F1
#
_cell.length_a   1.000
_cell.length_b   1.000
_cell.length_c   1.000
_cell.angle_alpha   90.00
_cell.angle_beta   90.00
_cell.angle_gamma   90.00
#
_symmetry.space_group_name_H-M   'P 1'
#
loop_
_entity.id
_entity.type
_entity.pdbx_description
1 polymer ?
#
loop_
_entity_poly.entity_id
_entity_poly.type
_entity_poly.pdbx_seq_one_letter_code
_entity_poly.pdbx_strand_id
1 'polypeptide(L)'
;MAELLARAEGRRLLASKGVLVGVEGFAELLRPPARSGLVDLFGLAPSTRLVYVAHQTHADLRRSVASKFRAARDLRAEALTPVVLWLDMDRAGSDKVSTTITWPLPDGTASARLVPQRLRDLEPRFLPVERSRLEEVVATIGGWIDRTVEDLDRRARAKERLQALARAIVGTGDATTLARTNLALASFLLRELFGFEPPGALVSTIASRGLLTEVIEDVLEGIDDVVVVFNRAVEDLIAADVDPVVHRLDEAYLPLHYSCDRCGARRRLRRERAGRDTFAVMTCMCGEGRRFHLGGRTLSLGELEATGRWSVDVTLPVYLNDLASGVVAGRSSALYGLVLKEVLEKVLGR
;
A
#
# COMPACT_ATOMS: atom_id res chain seq x y z
N MET A 1 -14.07 -6.45 -13.52
CA MET A 1 -14.78 -5.36 -12.78
C MET A 1 -15.67 -4.50 -13.66
N ALA A 2 -15.20 -3.85 -14.74
CA ALA A 2 -16.10 -3.05 -15.59
C ALA A 2 -17.28 -3.89 -16.13
N GLU A 3 -17.00 -5.13 -16.54
CA GLU A 3 -18.01 -6.10 -16.97
C GLU A 3 -18.93 -6.54 -15.83
N LEU A 4 -18.38 -6.82 -14.64
CA LEU A 4 -19.17 -7.12 -13.43
C LEU A 4 -20.12 -5.97 -13.08
N LEU A 5 -19.65 -4.73 -13.19
CA LEU A 5 -20.45 -3.54 -12.93
C LEU A 5 -21.48 -3.26 -14.02
N ALA A 6 -21.24 -3.67 -15.26
CA ALA A 6 -22.19 -3.51 -16.37
C ALA A 6 -23.42 -4.42 -16.20
N ARG A 7 -23.24 -5.63 -15.66
CA ARG A 7 -24.31 -6.63 -15.52
C ARG A 7 -24.97 -6.57 -14.14
N ALA A 8 -26.30 -6.72 -14.07
CA ALA A 8 -27.03 -6.72 -12.80
C ALA A 8 -26.58 -7.86 -11.86
N GLU A 9 -26.29 -9.02 -12.43
CA GLU A 9 -25.78 -10.18 -11.69
C GLU A 9 -24.39 -9.91 -11.07
N GLY A 10 -23.47 -9.32 -11.84
CA GLY A 10 -22.16 -8.95 -11.32
C GLY A 10 -22.23 -7.91 -10.20
N ARG A 11 -23.14 -6.93 -10.30
CA ARG A 11 -23.41 -5.98 -9.20
C ARG A 11 -23.96 -6.67 -7.96
N ARG A 12 -24.88 -7.64 -8.12
CA ARG A 12 -25.40 -8.43 -6.99
C ARG A 12 -24.34 -9.30 -6.34
N LEU A 13 -23.46 -9.93 -7.13
CA LEU A 13 -22.33 -10.70 -6.62
C LEU A 13 -21.37 -9.81 -5.81
N LEU A 14 -21.03 -8.63 -6.32
CA LEU A 14 -20.19 -7.67 -5.59
C LEU A 14 -20.85 -7.22 -4.28
N ALA A 15 -22.13 -6.86 -4.33
CA ALA A 15 -22.88 -6.44 -3.14
C ALA A 15 -22.99 -7.54 -2.09
N SER A 16 -23.25 -8.81 -2.49
CA SER A 16 -23.30 -9.94 -1.56
C SER A 16 -21.94 -10.21 -0.89
N LYS A 17 -20.85 -9.77 -1.52
CA LYS A 17 -19.49 -9.80 -0.97
C LYS A 17 -19.11 -8.52 -0.22
N GLY A 18 -20.01 -7.55 -0.09
CA GLY A 18 -19.77 -6.30 0.64
C GLY A 18 -19.06 -5.22 -0.18
N VAL A 19 -18.95 -5.40 -1.50
CA VAL A 19 -18.40 -4.39 -2.41
C VAL A 19 -19.55 -3.52 -2.93
N LEU A 20 -19.58 -2.27 -2.48
CA LEU A 20 -20.54 -1.26 -2.92
C LEU A 20 -19.93 -0.29 -3.92
N VAL A 21 -20.80 0.27 -4.77
CA VAL A 21 -20.43 1.25 -5.80
C VAL A 21 -21.10 2.57 -5.43
N GLY A 22 -20.28 3.54 -5.03
CA GLY A 22 -20.78 4.83 -4.53
C GLY A 22 -20.83 4.89 -3.01
N VAL A 23 -21.27 6.04 -2.51
CA VAL A 23 -21.29 6.37 -1.07
C VAL A 23 -22.59 5.94 -0.39
N GLU A 24 -23.68 5.86 -1.16
CA GLU A 24 -25.02 5.52 -0.66
C GLU A 24 -25.02 4.14 0.00
N GLY A 25 -25.56 4.06 1.22
CA GLY A 25 -25.60 2.84 2.03
C GLY A 25 -24.25 2.34 2.56
N PHE A 26 -23.10 2.83 2.06
CA PHE A 26 -21.79 2.37 2.50
C PHE A 26 -21.55 2.69 3.98
N ALA A 27 -21.76 3.94 4.38
CA ALA A 27 -21.54 4.37 5.76
C ALA A 27 -22.44 3.64 6.78
N GLU A 28 -23.65 3.25 6.38
CA GLU A 28 -24.65 2.59 7.23
C GLU A 28 -24.25 1.14 7.58
N LEU A 29 -23.48 0.48 6.71
CA LEU A 29 -22.97 -0.87 6.96
C LEU A 29 -21.75 -0.89 7.90
N LEU A 30 -21.08 0.25 8.08
CA LEU A 30 -19.83 0.32 8.84
C LEU A 30 -20.09 0.32 10.33
N ARG A 31 -19.32 -0.49 11.05
CA ARG A 31 -19.23 -0.48 12.52
C ARG A 31 -17.87 0.06 12.94
N PRO A 32 -17.73 0.65 14.14
CA PRO A 32 -16.42 0.99 14.68
C PRO A 32 -15.48 -0.24 14.63
N PRO A 33 -14.16 -0.04 14.41
CA PRO A 33 -13.21 -1.14 14.36
C PRO A 33 -13.28 -2.02 15.62
N ALA A 34 -13.12 -3.34 15.48
CA ALA A 34 -13.11 -4.26 16.62
C ALA A 34 -11.91 -4.01 17.54
N ARG A 35 -10.80 -3.50 16.98
CA ARG A 35 -9.57 -3.13 17.69
C ARG A 35 -9.27 -1.65 17.50
N SER A 36 -8.96 -0.96 18.59
CA SER A 36 -8.74 0.49 18.60
C SER A 36 -7.39 0.94 18.02
N GLY A 37 -6.49 0.02 17.66
CA GLY A 37 -5.09 0.35 17.35
C GLY A 37 -4.88 1.50 16.35
N LEU A 38 -5.63 1.55 15.24
CA LEU A 38 -5.57 2.67 14.29
C LEU A 38 -6.30 3.93 14.79
N VAL A 39 -7.41 3.76 15.51
CA VAL A 39 -8.14 4.88 16.14
C VAL A 39 -7.21 5.61 17.12
N ASP A 40 -6.51 4.86 17.96
CA ASP A 40 -5.55 5.36 18.95
C ASP A 40 -4.32 5.99 18.27
N LEU A 41 -3.79 5.34 17.22
CA LEU A 41 -2.67 5.86 16.43
C LEU A 41 -2.97 7.27 15.87
N PHE A 42 -4.20 7.51 15.45
CA PHE A 42 -4.63 8.79 14.89
C PHE A 42 -5.25 9.75 15.91
N GLY A 43 -5.34 9.38 17.20
CA GLY A 43 -5.93 10.21 18.24
C GLY A 43 -7.41 10.49 18.03
N LEU A 44 -8.15 9.54 17.47
CA LEU A 44 -9.57 9.67 17.15
C LEU A 44 -10.46 9.11 18.28
N ALA A 45 -11.74 9.49 18.29
CA ALA A 45 -12.67 8.97 19.30
C ALA A 45 -12.93 7.46 19.09
N PRO A 46 -13.10 6.64 20.16
CA PRO A 46 -13.31 5.19 20.05
C PRO A 46 -14.49 4.76 19.18
N SER A 47 -15.56 5.57 19.11
CA SER A 47 -16.74 5.32 18.29
C SER A 47 -16.56 5.68 16.81
N THR A 48 -15.39 6.19 16.41
CA THR A 48 -15.12 6.61 15.03
C THR A 48 -15.08 5.41 14.11
N ARG A 49 -15.89 5.43 13.05
CA ARG A 49 -15.78 4.45 11.95
C ARG A 49 -14.63 4.87 11.03
N LEU A 50 -13.64 4.01 10.87
CA LEU A 50 -12.46 4.29 10.06
C LEU A 50 -12.59 3.67 8.67
N VAL A 51 -12.52 4.51 7.64
CA VAL A 51 -12.45 4.02 6.26
C VAL A 51 -11.06 4.31 5.74
N TYR A 52 -10.29 3.27 5.45
CA TYR A 52 -8.93 3.47 4.99
C TYR A 52 -8.82 3.52 3.46
N VAL A 53 -7.84 4.28 2.99
CA VAL A 53 -7.36 4.29 1.61
C VAL A 53 -5.91 3.86 1.65
N ALA A 54 -5.63 2.66 1.17
CA ALA A 54 -4.26 2.19 1.02
C ALA A 54 -3.68 2.55 -0.35
N HIS A 55 -2.48 3.12 -0.40
CA HIS A 55 -1.78 3.34 -1.67
C HIS A 55 -0.27 3.34 -1.50
N GLN A 56 0.46 2.87 -2.52
CA GLN A 56 1.91 2.94 -2.53
C GLN A 56 2.39 4.38 -2.41
N THR A 57 3.53 4.58 -1.74
CA THR A 57 4.20 5.87 -1.71
C THR A 57 4.74 6.16 -3.12
N HIS A 58 3.99 6.92 -3.92
CA HIS A 58 4.36 7.28 -5.29
C HIS A 58 4.89 8.71 -5.39
N ALA A 59 5.88 8.92 -6.25
CA ALA A 59 6.39 10.26 -6.58
C ALA A 59 5.40 11.03 -7.48
N ASP A 60 4.57 10.29 -8.22
CA ASP A 60 3.61 10.82 -9.18
C ASP A 60 2.28 10.06 -9.09
N LEU A 61 1.17 10.78 -8.97
CA LEU A 61 -0.16 10.20 -8.73
C LEU A 61 -0.96 10.16 -10.03
N ARG A 62 -1.27 8.94 -10.50
CA ARG A 62 -2.14 8.75 -11.67
C ARG A 62 -3.57 9.21 -11.37
N ARG A 63 -4.32 9.56 -12.42
CA ARG A 63 -5.72 9.98 -12.31
C ARG A 63 -6.62 8.99 -11.56
N SER A 64 -6.41 7.68 -11.72
CA SER A 64 -7.17 6.66 -10.99
C SER A 64 -6.94 6.71 -9.48
N VAL A 65 -5.72 7.06 -9.06
CA VAL A 65 -5.34 7.22 -7.65
C VAL A 65 -5.95 8.50 -7.09
N ALA A 66 -5.87 9.61 -7.84
CA ALA A 66 -6.57 10.84 -7.51
C ALA A 66 -8.07 10.63 -7.29
N SER A 67 -8.74 9.87 -8.17
CA SER A 67 -10.17 9.54 -7.99
C SER A 67 -10.44 8.76 -6.69
N LYS A 68 -9.52 7.89 -6.28
CA LYS A 68 -9.62 7.13 -5.01
C LYS A 68 -9.58 8.05 -3.80
N PHE A 69 -8.66 9.01 -3.77
CA PHE A 69 -8.56 9.99 -2.69
C PHE A 69 -9.75 10.96 -2.68
N ARG A 70 -10.24 11.35 -3.86
CA ARG A 70 -11.48 12.14 -3.96
C ARG A 70 -12.67 11.39 -3.36
N ALA A 71 -12.86 10.12 -3.71
CA ALA A 71 -13.94 9.31 -3.15
C ALA A 71 -13.83 9.21 -1.62
N ALA A 72 -12.62 9.08 -1.07
CA ALA A 72 -12.42 9.05 0.37
C ALA A 72 -12.71 10.37 1.06
N ARG A 73 -12.32 11.49 0.46
CA ARG A 73 -12.65 12.83 0.96
C ARG A 73 -14.17 13.03 1.03
N ASP A 74 -14.88 12.57 0.00
CA ASP A 74 -16.32 12.73 -0.13
C ASP A 74 -17.11 11.81 0.86
N LEU A 75 -16.44 10.86 1.55
CA LEU A 75 -17.05 10.02 2.60
C LEU A 75 -17.13 10.67 3.98
N ARG A 76 -16.44 11.80 4.20
CA ARG A 76 -16.30 12.39 5.54
C ARG A 76 -17.66 12.75 6.14
N ALA A 77 -17.95 12.22 7.33
CA ALA A 77 -19.15 12.52 8.12
C ALA A 77 -18.79 12.58 9.61
N GLU A 78 -19.71 13.06 10.47
CA GLU A 78 -19.45 13.33 11.89
C GLU A 78 -18.88 12.13 12.67
N ALA A 79 -19.28 10.90 12.32
CA ALA A 79 -18.80 9.65 12.93
C ALA A 79 -18.09 8.71 11.93
N LEU A 80 -17.56 9.25 10.84
CA LEU A 80 -16.82 8.50 9.81
C LEU A 80 -15.61 9.32 9.36
N THR A 81 -14.42 8.77 9.61
CA THR A 81 -13.16 9.42 9.28
C THR A 81 -12.41 8.63 8.21
N PRO A 82 -12.17 9.23 7.02
CA PRO A 82 -11.25 8.63 6.07
C PRO A 82 -9.80 8.79 6.56
N VAL A 83 -9.02 7.71 6.47
CA VAL A 83 -7.59 7.68 6.82
C VAL A 83 -6.77 7.12 5.68
N VAL A 84 -5.48 7.45 5.61
CA VAL A 84 -4.60 7.02 4.52
C VAL A 84 -3.49 6.11 5.03
N LEU A 85 -3.36 4.94 4.41
CA LEU A 85 -2.30 3.98 4.70
C LEU A 85 -1.32 3.96 3.54
N TRP A 86 -0.10 4.42 3.80
CA TRP A 86 0.93 4.54 2.78
C TRP A 86 1.76 3.25 2.72
N LEU A 87 1.68 2.53 1.60
CA LEU A 87 2.39 1.28 1.38
C LEU A 87 3.84 1.58 1.00
N ASP A 88 4.72 1.54 1.98
CA ASP A 88 6.16 1.79 1.86
C ASP A 88 7.01 0.50 1.87
N MET A 89 6.36 -0.63 2.09
CA MET A 89 6.94 -1.94 2.31
C MET A 89 7.09 -2.80 1.03
N ASP A 90 6.75 -2.27 -0.14
CA ASP A 90 6.91 -2.98 -1.41
C ASP A 90 8.17 -2.53 -2.17
N ARG A 91 8.52 -3.15 -3.29
CA ARG A 91 9.67 -2.73 -4.11
C ARG A 91 9.44 -1.34 -4.70
N ALA A 92 10.49 -0.51 -4.69
CA ALA A 92 10.49 0.79 -5.35
C ALA A 92 10.19 0.70 -6.85
N GLY A 93 10.52 -0.44 -7.47
CA GLY A 93 10.27 -0.74 -8.88
C GLY A 93 8.93 -1.36 -9.21
N SER A 94 8.05 -1.59 -8.23
CA SER A 94 6.73 -2.20 -8.49
C SER A 94 5.87 -1.33 -9.42
N ASP A 95 6.04 -0.02 -9.37
CA ASP A 95 5.50 0.92 -10.36
C ASP A 95 6.57 1.97 -10.69
N LYS A 96 6.68 2.35 -11.96
CA LYS A 96 7.62 3.39 -12.41
C LYS A 96 7.37 4.72 -11.70
N VAL A 97 6.10 5.03 -11.40
CA VAL A 97 5.72 6.30 -10.75
C VAL A 97 6.16 6.36 -9.27
N SER A 98 6.60 5.26 -8.67
CA SER A 98 7.22 5.25 -7.34
C SER A 98 8.56 5.96 -7.30
N THR A 99 9.27 6.05 -8.43
CA THR A 99 10.64 6.59 -8.48
C THR A 99 10.78 7.74 -9.47
N THR A 100 9.74 8.03 -10.24
CA THR A 100 9.81 8.90 -11.41
C THR A 100 8.61 9.84 -11.46
N ILE A 101 8.89 11.14 -11.55
CA ILE A 101 7.91 12.17 -11.90
C ILE A 101 7.85 12.29 -13.42
N THR A 102 6.65 12.25 -13.98
CA THR A 102 6.44 12.32 -15.43
C THR A 102 5.73 13.62 -15.79
N TRP A 103 6.22 14.34 -16.80
CA TRP A 103 5.68 15.64 -17.20
C TRP A 103 5.33 15.68 -18.69
N PRO A 104 4.10 16.07 -19.06
CA PRO A 104 3.72 16.23 -20.45
C PRO A 104 4.40 17.45 -21.07
N LEU A 105 5.03 17.27 -22.23
CA LEU A 105 5.64 18.33 -23.04
C LEU A 105 4.93 18.44 -24.40
N PRO A 106 5.04 19.58 -25.12
CA PRO A 106 4.41 19.73 -26.43
C PRO A 106 4.82 18.66 -27.45
N ASP A 107 6.05 18.16 -27.36
CA ASP A 107 6.67 17.17 -28.23
C ASP A 107 6.72 15.76 -27.61
N GLY A 108 6.05 15.52 -26.48
CA GLY A 108 5.98 14.21 -25.84
C GLY A 108 5.95 14.27 -24.32
N THR A 109 6.92 13.62 -23.68
CA THR A 109 6.91 13.46 -22.23
C THR A 109 8.34 13.45 -21.69
N ALA A 110 8.58 14.26 -20.66
CA ALA A 110 9.83 14.24 -19.90
C ALA A 110 9.66 13.50 -18.58
N SER A 111 10.78 13.09 -17.99
CA SER A 111 10.77 12.40 -16.71
C SER A 111 11.95 12.77 -15.83
N ALA A 112 11.73 12.86 -14.53
CA ALA A 112 12.74 13.13 -13.52
C ALA A 112 12.69 12.02 -12.48
N ARG A 113 13.81 11.32 -12.31
CA ARG A 113 13.92 10.20 -11.36
C ARG A 113 14.40 10.70 -10.01
N LEU A 114 13.77 10.26 -8.93
CA LEU A 114 14.23 10.51 -7.55
C LEU A 114 15.43 9.62 -7.20
N VAL A 115 15.51 8.43 -7.80
CA VAL A 115 16.53 7.42 -7.52
C VAL A 115 16.96 6.68 -8.80
N PRO A 116 18.18 6.12 -8.86
CA PRO A 116 18.63 5.32 -10.00
C PRO A 116 17.81 4.03 -10.23
N GLN A 117 17.61 3.67 -11.49
CA GLN A 117 16.82 2.48 -11.89
C GLN A 117 17.40 1.16 -11.38
N ARG A 118 18.73 1.07 -11.19
CA ARG A 118 19.38 -0.13 -10.63
C ARG A 118 18.90 -0.48 -9.21
N LEU A 119 18.25 0.46 -8.51
CA LEU A 119 17.76 0.29 -7.15
C LEU A 119 16.29 -0.12 -7.09
N ARG A 120 15.68 -0.49 -8.22
CA ARG A 120 14.25 -0.84 -8.31
C ARG A 120 13.82 -2.02 -7.44
N ASP A 121 14.73 -2.92 -7.11
CA ASP A 121 14.42 -4.11 -6.31
C ASP A 121 14.52 -3.87 -4.79
N LEU A 122 14.91 -2.66 -4.36
CA LEU A 122 14.98 -2.27 -2.96
C LEU A 122 13.63 -1.74 -2.47
N GLU A 123 13.41 -1.78 -1.16
CA GLU A 123 12.23 -1.17 -0.52
C GLU A 123 12.44 0.34 -0.30
N PRO A 124 11.42 1.19 -0.55
CA PRO A 124 11.48 2.64 -0.35
C PRO A 124 11.93 3.10 1.04
N ARG A 125 11.65 2.31 2.09
CA ARG A 125 12.06 2.61 3.49
C ARG A 125 13.57 2.67 3.67
N PHE A 126 14.30 1.89 2.88
CA PHE A 126 15.76 1.74 3.00
C PHE A 126 16.50 2.44 1.87
N LEU A 127 15.78 3.10 0.98
CA LEU A 127 16.38 3.73 -0.20
C LEU A 127 16.63 5.21 0.08
N PRO A 128 17.88 5.65 0.30
CA PRO A 128 18.17 7.05 0.55
C PRO A 128 17.88 7.89 -0.71
N VAL A 129 17.41 9.11 -0.48
CA VAL A 129 17.28 10.12 -1.53
C VAL A 129 18.18 11.29 -1.18
N GLU A 130 19.17 11.55 -2.04
CA GLU A 130 20.12 12.63 -1.83
C GLU A 130 19.45 14.00 -1.97
N ARG A 131 19.79 14.93 -1.07
CA ARG A 131 19.25 16.29 -1.12
C ARG A 131 19.54 17.00 -2.45
N SER A 132 20.78 16.89 -2.92
CA SER A 132 21.20 17.43 -4.23
C SER A 132 20.31 16.91 -5.36
N ARG A 133 19.93 15.62 -5.29
CA ARG A 133 19.03 15.03 -6.28
C ARG A 133 17.64 15.65 -6.26
N LEU A 134 17.11 15.96 -5.07
CA LEU A 134 15.83 16.66 -4.95
C LEU A 134 15.90 18.08 -5.50
N GLU A 135 16.99 18.79 -5.23
CA GLU A 135 17.25 20.14 -5.76
C GLU A 135 17.32 20.13 -7.29
N GLU A 136 18.01 19.14 -7.89
CA GLU A 136 18.02 18.92 -9.35
C GLU A 136 16.63 18.65 -9.92
N VAL A 137 15.82 17.81 -9.26
CA VAL A 137 14.45 17.49 -9.69
C VAL A 137 13.58 18.74 -9.65
N VAL A 138 13.67 19.55 -8.60
CA VAL A 138 12.95 20.83 -8.50
C VAL A 138 13.36 21.77 -9.62
N ALA A 139 14.67 21.94 -9.87
CA ALA A 139 15.16 22.77 -10.96
C ALA A 139 14.66 22.28 -12.34
N THR A 140 14.66 20.96 -12.54
CA THR A 140 14.17 20.32 -13.77
C THR A 140 12.68 20.59 -14.00
N ILE A 141 11.84 20.41 -12.98
CA ILE A 141 10.41 20.75 -13.05
C ILE A 141 10.23 22.25 -13.33
N GLY A 142 11.08 23.09 -12.72
CA GLY A 142 11.14 24.51 -13.02
C GLY A 142 11.32 24.79 -14.51
N GLY A 143 12.31 24.15 -15.16
CA GLY A 143 12.54 24.29 -16.59
C GLY A 143 11.36 23.81 -17.45
N TRP A 144 10.66 22.74 -17.02
CA TRP A 144 9.45 22.29 -17.71
C TRP A 144 8.30 23.29 -17.61
N ILE A 145 8.11 23.94 -16.46
CA ILE A 145 7.12 25.00 -16.30
C ILE A 145 7.40 26.14 -17.28
N ASP A 146 8.66 26.58 -17.40
CA ASP A 146 9.02 27.68 -18.32
C ASP A 146 8.74 27.32 -19.78
N ARG A 147 8.98 26.06 -20.15
CA ARG A 147 8.76 25.55 -21.50
C ARG A 147 7.28 25.30 -21.84
N THR A 148 6.46 24.94 -20.86
CA THR A 148 5.08 24.45 -21.10
C THR A 148 3.98 25.45 -20.77
N VAL A 149 4.27 26.50 -20.00
CA VAL A 149 3.29 27.50 -19.57
C VAL A 149 3.61 28.83 -20.23
N GLU A 150 2.88 29.17 -21.30
CA GLU A 150 3.08 30.41 -22.06
C GLU A 150 2.64 31.66 -21.29
N ASP A 151 1.47 31.59 -20.65
CA ASP A 151 0.91 32.69 -19.84
C ASP A 151 1.81 33.02 -18.64
N LEU A 152 2.29 34.26 -18.57
CA LEU A 152 3.28 34.70 -17.57
C LEU A 152 2.74 34.64 -16.15
N ASP A 153 1.48 35.01 -15.94
CA ASP A 153 0.84 34.99 -14.61
C ASP A 153 0.65 33.55 -14.12
N ARG A 154 0.18 32.65 -14.99
CA ARG A 154 0.06 31.22 -14.68
C ARG A 154 1.42 30.59 -14.45
N ARG A 155 2.46 31.00 -15.18
CA ARG A 155 3.84 30.54 -14.97
C ARG A 155 4.35 30.97 -13.60
N ALA A 156 4.15 32.23 -13.21
CA ALA A 156 4.55 32.75 -11.90
C ALA A 156 3.87 31.95 -10.76
N ARG A 157 2.54 31.74 -10.85
CA ARG A 157 1.80 30.89 -9.88
C ARG A 157 2.31 29.45 -9.84
N ALA A 158 2.63 28.86 -11.00
CA ALA A 158 3.18 27.50 -11.05
C ALA A 158 4.57 27.42 -10.38
N LYS A 159 5.42 28.43 -10.57
CA LYS A 159 6.73 28.53 -9.90
C LYS A 159 6.58 28.71 -8.39
N GLU A 160 5.63 29.51 -7.93
CA GLU A 160 5.34 29.65 -6.50
C GLU A 160 4.94 28.32 -5.86
N ARG A 161 4.04 27.56 -6.52
CA ARG A 161 3.65 26.22 -6.08
C ARG A 161 4.83 25.24 -6.09
N LEU A 162 5.72 25.33 -7.08
CA LEU A 162 6.95 24.54 -7.12
C LEU A 162 7.89 24.89 -5.94
N GLN A 163 7.99 26.17 -5.55
CA GLN A 163 8.77 26.56 -4.37
C GLN A 163 8.16 26.03 -3.07
N ALA A 164 6.83 26.02 -2.96
CA ALA A 164 6.14 25.40 -1.83
C ALA A 164 6.40 23.88 -1.78
N LEU A 165 6.37 23.20 -2.94
CA LEU A 165 6.75 21.79 -3.04
C LEU A 165 8.20 21.56 -2.64
N ALA A 166 9.13 22.39 -3.13
CA ALA A 166 10.55 22.30 -2.82
C ALA A 166 10.80 22.40 -1.31
N ARG A 167 10.12 23.32 -0.61
CA ARG A 167 10.17 23.40 0.86
C ARG A 167 9.68 22.12 1.53
N ALA A 168 8.63 21.49 0.98
CA ALA A 168 8.06 20.26 1.54
C ALA A 168 8.98 19.03 1.39
N ILE A 169 9.84 18.98 0.37
CA ILE A 169 10.69 17.79 0.10
C ILE A 169 12.17 18.00 0.36
N VAL A 170 12.69 19.22 0.18
CA VAL A 170 14.10 19.58 0.45
C VAL A 170 14.26 20.19 1.84
N GLY A 171 13.27 20.97 2.28
CA GLY A 171 13.33 21.74 3.53
C GLY A 171 13.08 20.92 4.79
N THR A 172 12.50 19.72 4.66
CA THR A 172 12.23 18.82 5.79
C THR A 172 13.40 17.88 6.03
N GLY A 173 13.96 17.87 7.25
CA GLY A 173 14.99 16.90 7.65
C GLY A 173 14.53 15.44 7.63
N ASP A 174 13.23 15.19 7.50
CA ASP A 174 12.61 13.87 7.53
C ASP A 174 12.51 13.18 6.15
N ALA A 175 12.67 13.91 5.04
CA ALA A 175 12.51 13.39 3.68
C ALA A 175 13.79 12.70 3.15
N THR A 176 14.39 11.83 3.97
CA THR A 176 15.72 11.23 3.72
C THR A 176 15.67 9.91 2.95
N THR A 177 14.51 9.26 2.89
CA THR A 177 14.30 8.00 2.17
C THR A 177 13.20 8.15 1.12
N LEU A 178 13.19 7.29 0.10
CA LEU A 178 12.20 7.36 -0.97
C LEU A 178 10.78 7.30 -0.42
N ALA A 179 10.53 6.47 0.60
CA ALA A 179 9.22 6.40 1.28
C ALA A 179 8.81 7.77 1.85
N ARG A 180 9.72 8.44 2.56
CA ARG A 180 9.47 9.73 3.22
C ARG A 180 9.36 10.88 2.21
N THR A 181 10.22 10.90 1.20
CA THR A 181 10.14 11.86 0.10
C THR A 181 8.81 11.73 -0.65
N ASN A 182 8.41 10.51 -1.01
CA ASN A 182 7.14 10.27 -1.71
C ASN A 182 5.94 10.61 -0.82
N LEU A 183 6.01 10.35 0.48
CA LEU A 183 4.97 10.77 1.42
C LEU A 183 4.83 12.29 1.46
N ALA A 184 5.95 13.03 1.53
CA ALA A 184 5.93 14.50 1.50
C ALA A 184 5.36 15.05 0.18
N LEU A 185 5.78 14.48 -0.96
CA LEU A 185 5.22 14.79 -2.28
C LEU A 185 3.71 14.56 -2.33
N ALA A 186 3.27 13.35 -1.99
CA ALA A 186 1.86 12.96 -2.07
C ALA A 186 0.99 13.80 -1.12
N SER A 187 1.45 14.04 0.11
CA SER A 187 0.73 14.87 1.09
C SER A 187 0.58 16.31 0.60
N PHE A 188 1.64 16.89 0.02
CA PHE A 188 1.56 18.21 -0.60
C PHE A 188 0.53 18.24 -1.73
N LEU A 189 0.59 17.27 -2.65
CA LEU A 189 -0.33 17.22 -3.79
C LEU A 189 -1.79 17.02 -3.36
N LEU A 190 -2.04 16.19 -2.34
CA LEU A 190 -3.40 15.95 -1.83
C LEU A 190 -4.01 17.20 -1.20
N ARG A 191 -3.23 17.93 -0.39
CA ARG A 191 -3.64 19.21 0.16
C ARG A 191 -3.92 20.22 -0.94
N GLU A 192 -2.97 20.42 -1.85
CA GLU A 192 -3.04 21.46 -2.88
C GLU A 192 -4.14 21.22 -3.93
N LEU A 193 -4.37 19.96 -4.32
CA LEU A 193 -5.31 19.65 -5.41
C LEU A 193 -6.71 19.27 -4.90
N PHE A 194 -6.83 18.70 -3.71
CA PHE A 194 -8.10 18.20 -3.20
C PHE A 194 -8.57 18.90 -1.92
N GLY A 195 -7.76 19.75 -1.30
CA GLY A 195 -8.03 20.30 0.03
C GLY A 195 -8.16 19.18 1.07
N PHE A 196 -7.43 18.08 0.87
CA PHE A 196 -7.62 16.85 1.63
C PHE A 196 -6.36 16.48 2.41
N GLU A 197 -6.46 16.54 3.74
CA GLU A 197 -5.40 16.23 4.69
C GLU A 197 -5.90 15.21 5.73
N PRO A 198 -6.17 13.97 5.31
CA PRO A 198 -6.61 12.93 6.24
C PRO A 198 -5.47 12.52 7.17
N PRO A 199 -5.77 12.02 8.38
CA PRO A 199 -4.79 11.29 9.18
C PRO A 199 -4.21 10.14 8.35
N GLY A 200 -2.91 9.91 8.45
CA GLY A 200 -2.27 8.85 7.69
C GLY A 200 -0.97 8.36 8.31
N ALA A 201 -0.65 7.11 8.01
CA ALA A 201 0.54 6.44 8.51
C ALA A 201 1.17 5.56 7.42
N LEU A 202 2.48 5.37 7.51
CA LEU A 202 3.17 4.33 6.75
C LEU A 202 2.80 2.96 7.33
N VAL A 203 2.61 1.96 6.47
CA VAL A 203 2.33 0.58 6.92
C VAL A 203 3.46 0.07 7.81
N SER A 204 4.71 0.46 7.55
CA SER A 204 5.81 0.15 8.44
C SER A 204 5.70 0.70 9.85
N THR A 205 5.06 1.87 10.02
CA THR A 205 4.79 2.44 11.35
C THR A 205 3.69 1.66 12.07
N ILE A 206 2.70 1.16 11.32
CA ILE A 206 1.63 0.31 11.86
C ILE A 206 2.22 -1.04 12.31
N ALA A 207 3.06 -1.65 11.47
CA ALA A 207 3.75 -2.89 11.79
C ALA A 207 4.70 -2.75 12.99
N SER A 208 5.52 -1.68 13.06
CA SER A 208 6.46 -1.48 14.17
C SER A 208 5.78 -1.22 15.52
N ARG A 209 4.49 -0.89 15.52
CA ARG A 209 3.66 -0.76 16.72
C ARG A 209 2.97 -2.07 17.12
N GLY A 210 3.29 -3.17 16.45
CA GLY A 210 2.70 -4.50 16.71
C GLY A 210 1.24 -4.62 16.30
N LEU A 211 0.67 -3.64 15.57
CA LEU A 211 -0.76 -3.63 15.27
C LEU A 211 -1.18 -4.75 14.32
N LEU A 212 -0.24 -5.26 13.51
CA LEU A 212 -0.50 -6.35 12.57
C LEU A 212 -0.11 -7.73 13.12
N THR A 213 0.67 -7.78 14.21
CA THR A 213 1.42 -8.98 14.62
C THR A 213 0.50 -10.15 14.91
N GLU A 214 -0.49 -9.97 15.79
CA GLU A 214 -1.43 -11.03 16.17
C GLU A 214 -2.12 -11.69 14.97
N VAL A 215 -2.66 -10.89 14.04
CA VAL A 215 -3.36 -11.45 12.86
C VAL A 215 -2.38 -12.10 11.88
N ILE A 216 -1.14 -11.62 11.81
CA ILE A 216 -0.10 -12.29 11.02
C ILE A 216 0.21 -13.65 11.65
N GLU A 217 0.34 -13.74 12.98
CA GLU A 217 0.59 -14.99 13.69
C GLU A 217 -0.56 -15.99 13.48
N ASP A 218 -1.82 -15.55 13.57
CA ASP A 218 -2.98 -16.39 13.23
C ASP A 218 -2.90 -16.93 11.78
N VAL A 219 -2.51 -16.08 10.83
CA VAL A 219 -2.32 -16.47 9.43
C VAL A 219 -1.16 -17.45 9.26
N LEU A 220 -0.08 -17.30 10.02
CA LEU A 220 1.04 -18.24 9.99
C LEU A 220 0.62 -19.61 10.52
N GLU A 221 -0.12 -19.64 11.63
CA GLU A 221 -0.64 -20.88 12.23
C GLU A 221 -1.61 -21.61 11.28
N GLY A 222 -2.50 -20.88 10.60
CA GLY A 222 -3.46 -21.41 9.63
C GLY A 222 -2.95 -21.48 8.19
N ILE A 223 -1.64 -21.31 7.92
CA ILE A 223 -1.15 -20.99 6.56
C ILE A 223 -1.45 -22.06 5.50
N ASP A 224 -1.57 -23.34 5.89
CA ASP A 224 -1.97 -24.41 4.95
C ASP A 224 -3.40 -24.19 4.47
N ASP A 225 -4.33 -23.92 5.40
CA ASP A 225 -5.72 -23.66 5.10
C ASP A 225 -5.89 -22.34 4.35
N VAL A 226 -5.08 -21.32 4.67
CA VAL A 226 -5.00 -20.07 3.88
C VAL A 226 -4.68 -20.39 2.42
N VAL A 227 -3.65 -21.20 2.14
CA VAL A 227 -3.28 -21.56 0.76
C VAL A 227 -4.41 -22.31 0.06
N VAL A 228 -5.06 -23.26 0.74
CA VAL A 228 -6.17 -24.04 0.18
C VAL A 228 -7.37 -23.15 -0.15
N VAL A 229 -7.83 -22.35 0.82
CA VAL A 229 -9.01 -21.47 0.67
C VAL A 229 -8.74 -20.38 -0.36
N PHE A 230 -7.57 -19.75 -0.31
CA PHE A 230 -7.18 -18.72 -1.29
C PHE A 230 -7.20 -19.28 -2.71
N ASN A 231 -6.56 -20.44 -2.93
CA ASN A 231 -6.49 -21.05 -4.25
C ASN A 231 -7.87 -21.45 -4.76
N ARG A 232 -8.74 -21.97 -3.89
CA ARG A 232 -10.12 -22.28 -4.26
C ARG A 232 -10.93 -21.05 -4.62
N ALA A 233 -10.82 -19.96 -3.86
CA ALA A 233 -11.48 -18.70 -4.19
C ALA A 233 -11.00 -18.10 -5.51
N VAL A 234 -9.70 -18.26 -5.84
CA VAL A 234 -9.16 -17.91 -7.16
C VAL A 234 -9.81 -18.75 -8.27
N GLU A 235 -9.92 -20.06 -8.07
CA GLU A 235 -10.57 -20.97 -9.03
C GLU A 235 -12.05 -20.66 -9.23
N ASP A 236 -12.78 -20.37 -8.14
CA ASP A 236 -14.21 -20.02 -8.19
C ASP A 236 -14.45 -18.73 -8.98
N LEU A 237 -13.60 -17.71 -8.83
CA LEU A 237 -13.68 -16.48 -9.63
C LEU A 237 -13.38 -16.73 -11.11
N ILE A 238 -12.35 -17.54 -11.42
CA ILE A 238 -12.02 -17.90 -12.81
C ILE A 238 -13.18 -18.67 -13.45
N ALA A 239 -13.78 -19.62 -12.73
CA ALA A 239 -14.95 -20.37 -13.20
C ALA A 239 -16.18 -19.47 -13.46
N ALA A 240 -16.26 -18.33 -12.77
CA ALA A 240 -17.29 -17.31 -12.97
C ALA A 240 -16.94 -16.26 -14.04
N ASP A 241 -15.88 -16.49 -14.84
CA ASP A 241 -15.38 -15.55 -15.86
C ASP A 241 -14.95 -14.19 -15.26
N VAL A 242 -14.36 -14.23 -14.06
CA VAL A 242 -13.82 -13.06 -13.36
C VAL A 242 -12.32 -13.22 -13.21
N ASP A 243 -11.53 -12.30 -13.78
CA ASP A 243 -10.10 -12.19 -13.50
C ASP A 243 -9.88 -11.81 -12.02
N PRO A 244 -9.30 -12.71 -11.19
CA PRO A 244 -9.10 -12.47 -9.77
C PRO A 244 -7.96 -11.47 -9.49
N VAL A 245 -7.18 -11.09 -10.49
CA VAL A 245 -5.99 -10.20 -10.42
C VAL A 245 -4.88 -10.67 -9.45
N VAL A 246 -4.97 -11.92 -8.99
CA VAL A 246 -3.98 -12.64 -8.19
C VAL A 246 -3.83 -14.05 -8.75
N HIS A 247 -2.68 -14.66 -8.48
CA HIS A 247 -2.40 -16.03 -8.90
C HIS A 247 -2.50 -16.98 -7.72
N ARG A 248 -2.63 -18.26 -8.02
CA ARG A 248 -2.52 -19.32 -7.02
C ARG A 248 -1.23 -19.20 -6.22
N LEU A 249 -1.34 -19.48 -4.93
CA LEU A 249 -0.24 -19.55 -3.98
C LEU A 249 0.42 -20.93 -4.06
N ASP A 250 1.74 -20.95 -3.89
CA ASP A 250 2.53 -22.18 -3.78
C ASP A 250 2.42 -22.79 -2.37
N GLU A 251 2.70 -24.09 -2.23
CA GLU A 251 2.62 -24.79 -0.94
C GLU A 251 3.61 -24.25 0.11
N ALA A 252 4.72 -23.66 -0.34
CA ALA A 252 5.72 -23.04 0.53
C ALA A 252 5.47 -21.53 0.70
N TYR A 253 4.26 -21.05 0.41
CA TYR A 253 3.91 -19.65 0.54
C TYR A 253 4.09 -19.14 1.97
N LEU A 254 4.65 -17.94 2.08
CA LEU A 254 4.54 -17.08 3.25
C LEU A 254 4.13 -15.68 2.78
N PRO A 255 3.25 -14.98 3.52
CA PRO A 255 2.85 -13.61 3.22
C PRO A 255 3.91 -12.58 3.61
N LEU A 256 5.19 -12.98 3.64
CA LEU A 256 6.29 -12.24 4.23
C LEU A 256 7.43 -12.09 3.23
N HIS A 257 8.11 -10.96 3.33
CA HIS A 257 9.31 -10.64 2.57
C HIS A 257 10.39 -10.15 3.51
N TYR A 258 11.64 -10.26 3.05
CA TYR A 258 12.82 -9.77 3.74
C TYR A 258 13.67 -8.90 2.81
N SER A 259 14.09 -7.73 3.30
CA SER A 259 15.07 -6.89 2.62
C SER A 259 16.49 -7.37 2.96
N CYS A 260 17.16 -8.00 2.00
CA CYS A 260 18.50 -8.58 2.17
C CYS A 260 19.49 -7.58 2.82
N ASP A 261 20.29 -8.05 3.79
CA ASP A 261 21.26 -7.20 4.51
C ASP A 261 22.40 -6.75 3.60
N ARG A 262 22.78 -7.59 2.64
CA ARG A 262 23.93 -7.35 1.76
C ARG A 262 23.63 -6.39 0.61
N CYS A 263 22.50 -6.58 -0.08
CA CYS A 263 22.18 -5.79 -1.28
C CYS A 263 20.89 -4.98 -1.17
N GLY A 264 20.17 -5.07 -0.05
CA GLY A 264 18.91 -4.35 0.18
C GLY A 264 17.71 -4.85 -0.63
N ALA A 265 17.89 -5.82 -1.53
CA ALA A 265 16.80 -6.30 -2.38
C ALA A 265 15.73 -7.00 -1.55
N ARG A 266 14.47 -6.65 -1.82
CA ARG A 266 13.30 -7.29 -1.24
C ARG A 266 13.11 -8.69 -1.84
N ARG A 267 13.08 -9.72 -1.00
CA ARG A 267 12.87 -11.11 -1.42
C ARG A 267 11.68 -11.70 -0.68
N ARG A 268 10.84 -12.44 -1.41
CA ARG A 268 9.78 -13.24 -0.81
C ARG A 268 10.43 -14.32 0.07
N LEU A 269 9.93 -14.47 1.28
CA LEU A 269 10.27 -15.58 2.14
C LEU A 269 9.44 -16.79 1.73
N ARG A 270 10.02 -17.98 1.84
CA ARG A 270 9.33 -19.25 1.66
C ARG A 270 9.29 -19.98 2.99
N ARG A 271 8.26 -20.78 3.17
CA ARG A 271 8.13 -21.67 4.31
C ARG A 271 8.98 -22.91 4.10
N GLU A 272 9.75 -23.26 5.12
CA GLU A 272 10.47 -24.53 5.20
C GLU A 272 10.09 -25.22 6.51
N ARG A 273 9.77 -26.52 6.45
CA ARG A 273 9.55 -27.35 7.64
C ARG A 273 10.76 -28.24 7.86
N ALA A 274 11.28 -28.27 9.08
CA ALA A 274 12.33 -29.20 9.49
C ALA A 274 11.93 -29.88 10.81
N GLY A 275 11.45 -31.12 10.72
CA GLY A 275 10.88 -31.82 11.86
C GLY A 275 9.61 -31.13 12.36
N ARG A 276 9.61 -30.68 13.62
CA ARG A 276 8.48 -29.94 14.21
C ARG A 276 8.58 -28.44 14.00
N ASP A 277 9.73 -27.95 13.54
CA ASP A 277 9.99 -26.53 13.42
C ASP A 277 9.65 -26.01 12.03
N THR A 278 9.15 -24.79 11.98
CA THR A 278 8.87 -24.02 10.78
C THR A 278 9.81 -22.82 10.69
N PHE A 279 10.30 -22.56 9.48
CA PHE A 279 11.24 -21.50 9.20
C PHE A 279 10.75 -20.64 8.03
N ALA A 280 11.05 -19.36 8.08
CA ALA A 280 11.00 -18.46 6.93
C ALA A 280 12.40 -18.40 6.31
N VAL A 281 12.52 -18.83 5.05
CA VAL A 281 13.79 -18.90 4.34
C VAL A 281 13.80 -18.01 3.11
N MET A 282 14.95 -17.43 2.79
CA MET A 282 15.18 -16.77 1.50
C MET A 282 16.60 -17.01 0.99
N THR A 283 16.71 -17.02 -0.33
CA THR A 283 17.98 -16.94 -1.06
C THR A 283 17.93 -15.71 -1.95
N CYS A 284 18.88 -14.80 -1.79
CA CYS A 284 18.99 -13.61 -2.61
C CYS A 284 19.92 -13.87 -3.81
N MET A 285 19.66 -13.18 -4.93
CA MET A 285 20.50 -13.23 -6.13
C MET A 285 21.96 -12.79 -5.89
N CYS A 286 22.26 -12.08 -4.79
CA CYS A 286 23.63 -11.74 -4.40
C CYS A 286 24.37 -12.87 -3.65
N GLY A 287 23.76 -14.06 -3.54
CA GLY A 287 24.30 -15.23 -2.84
C GLY A 287 23.99 -15.28 -1.34
N GLU A 288 23.34 -14.25 -0.77
CA GLU A 288 22.99 -14.24 0.65
C GLU A 288 21.82 -15.19 0.92
N GLY A 289 21.96 -16.05 1.93
CA GLY A 289 20.88 -16.88 2.47
C GLY A 289 20.46 -16.41 3.87
N ARG A 290 19.16 -16.48 4.16
CA ARG A 290 18.63 -16.25 5.51
C ARG A 290 17.61 -17.31 5.85
N ARG A 291 17.56 -17.65 7.14
CA ARG A 291 16.64 -18.59 7.76
C ARG A 291 16.25 -18.03 9.11
N PHE A 292 14.96 -17.82 9.32
CA PHE A 292 14.39 -17.31 10.55
C PHE A 292 13.46 -18.38 11.13
N HIS A 293 13.64 -18.75 12.38
CA HIS A 293 12.76 -19.66 13.08
C HIS A 293 11.43 -18.96 13.37
N LEU A 294 10.34 -19.56 12.90
CA LEU A 294 8.99 -19.10 13.20
C LEU A 294 8.40 -19.82 14.41
N GLY A 295 8.98 -20.94 14.84
CA GLY A 295 8.47 -21.77 15.93
C GLY A 295 8.08 -23.17 15.47
N GLY A 296 7.60 -24.00 16.41
CA GLY A 296 7.23 -25.39 16.11
C GLY A 296 5.86 -25.86 16.62
N ARG A 297 5.34 -25.26 17.69
CA ARG A 297 3.96 -25.51 18.16
C ARG A 297 3.05 -24.31 17.93
N THR A 298 3.58 -23.12 18.17
CA THR A 298 2.97 -21.83 17.89
C THR A 298 3.93 -21.08 16.97
N LEU A 299 3.39 -20.35 16.00
CA LEU A 299 4.19 -19.62 15.04
C LEU A 299 4.20 -18.13 15.38
N SER A 300 5.37 -17.50 15.27
CA SER A 300 5.58 -16.10 15.59
C SER A 300 6.53 -15.42 14.61
N LEU A 301 6.39 -14.11 14.48
CA LEU A 301 7.34 -13.29 13.74
C LEU A 301 8.66 -13.07 14.49
N GLY A 302 8.78 -13.40 15.77
CA GLY A 302 9.86 -12.97 16.69
C GLY A 302 11.24 -12.70 16.07
N GLU A 303 11.92 -13.72 15.51
CA GLU A 303 13.24 -13.53 14.89
C GLU A 303 13.22 -12.58 13.70
N LEU A 304 12.18 -12.65 12.88
CA LEU A 304 12.01 -11.81 11.70
C LEU A 304 11.66 -10.37 12.10
N GLU A 305 10.81 -10.18 13.11
CA GLU A 305 10.42 -8.88 13.62
C GLU A 305 11.61 -8.11 14.18
N ALA A 306 12.47 -8.80 14.95
CA ALA A 306 13.68 -8.24 15.54
C ALA A 306 14.66 -7.65 14.50
N THR A 307 14.59 -8.09 13.24
CA THR A 307 15.41 -7.51 12.16
C THR A 307 15.00 -6.10 11.76
N GLY A 308 13.71 -5.75 11.92
CA GLY A 308 13.12 -4.52 11.37
C GLY A 308 13.13 -4.42 9.83
N ARG A 309 13.51 -5.49 9.11
CA ARG A 309 13.72 -5.51 7.64
C ARG A 309 12.69 -6.35 6.89
N TRP A 310 11.65 -6.79 7.58
CA TRP A 310 10.57 -7.57 7.01
C TRP A 310 9.45 -6.69 6.46
N SER A 311 8.62 -7.27 5.60
CA SER A 311 7.43 -6.63 5.04
C SER A 311 6.35 -7.64 4.68
N VAL A 312 5.08 -7.23 4.77
CA VAL A 312 3.94 -8.03 4.31
C VAL A 312 3.75 -7.96 2.80
N ASP A 313 3.01 -8.91 2.23
CA ASP A 313 2.63 -8.89 0.82
C ASP A 313 1.22 -8.30 0.59
N VAL A 314 0.58 -8.67 -0.53
CA VAL A 314 -0.76 -8.19 -0.91
C VAL A 314 -1.87 -8.56 0.09
N THR A 315 -1.60 -9.47 1.04
CA THR A 315 -2.52 -9.89 2.10
C THR A 315 -2.75 -8.83 3.19
N LEU A 316 -2.09 -7.67 3.13
CA LEU A 316 -2.28 -6.57 4.10
C LEU A 316 -3.73 -6.30 4.53
N PRO A 317 -4.75 -6.31 3.64
CA PRO A 317 -6.14 -6.10 4.06
C PRO A 317 -6.66 -7.11 5.10
N VAL A 318 -6.15 -8.35 5.11
CA VAL A 318 -6.47 -9.35 6.14
C VAL A 318 -6.06 -8.85 7.52
N TYR A 319 -4.84 -8.32 7.64
CA TYR A 319 -4.29 -7.83 8.91
C TYR A 319 -4.93 -6.52 9.39
N LEU A 320 -5.63 -5.81 8.49
CA LEU A 320 -6.30 -4.55 8.79
C LEU A 320 -7.79 -4.72 9.11
N ASN A 321 -8.36 -5.91 8.92
CA ASN A 321 -9.81 -6.16 9.00
C ASN A 321 -10.42 -5.65 10.31
N ASP A 322 -9.73 -5.87 11.43
CA ASP A 322 -10.24 -5.51 12.75
C ASP A 322 -9.83 -4.11 13.18
N LEU A 323 -8.89 -3.48 12.46
CA LEU A 323 -8.35 -2.16 12.75
C LEU A 323 -9.07 -1.04 11.99
N ALA A 324 -9.87 -1.39 10.99
CA ALA A 324 -10.63 -0.44 10.20
C ALA A 324 -12.05 -0.94 9.95
N SER A 325 -12.99 -0.01 9.75
CA SER A 325 -14.39 -0.32 9.49
C SER A 325 -14.65 -0.71 8.03
N GLY A 326 -13.85 -0.16 7.10
CA GLY A 326 -14.02 -0.38 5.67
C GLY A 326 -12.86 0.19 4.86
N VAL A 327 -12.91 -0.02 3.54
CA VAL A 327 -11.85 0.37 2.62
C VAL A 327 -12.41 1.05 1.38
N VAL A 328 -11.81 2.18 0.98
CA VAL A 328 -11.94 2.64 -0.40
C VAL A 328 -10.94 1.86 -1.23
N ALA A 329 -11.43 1.01 -2.13
CA ALA A 329 -10.60 0.15 -2.95
C ALA A 329 -10.58 0.63 -4.41
N GLY A 330 -9.41 0.49 -5.06
CA GLY A 330 -9.34 0.55 -6.51
C GLY A 330 -9.83 -0.76 -7.13
N ARG A 331 -10.02 -0.79 -8.45
CA ARG A 331 -10.50 -1.96 -9.20
C ARG A 331 -9.82 -3.28 -8.80
N SER A 332 -8.49 -3.31 -8.87
CA SER A 332 -7.73 -4.53 -8.59
C SER A 332 -7.80 -4.92 -7.10
N SER A 333 -7.78 -3.93 -6.21
CA SER A 333 -7.91 -4.17 -4.77
C SER A 333 -9.26 -4.75 -4.37
N ALA A 334 -10.34 -4.29 -5.01
CA ALA A 334 -11.66 -4.87 -4.77
C ALA A 334 -11.74 -6.34 -5.23
N LEU A 335 -11.10 -6.70 -6.35
CA LEU A 335 -11.14 -8.06 -6.88
C LEU A 335 -10.34 -9.05 -6.02
N TYR A 336 -9.07 -8.76 -5.71
CA TYR A 336 -8.33 -9.66 -4.81
C TYR A 336 -8.90 -9.63 -3.39
N GLY A 337 -9.56 -8.53 -3.00
CA GLY A 337 -10.29 -8.45 -1.74
C GLY A 337 -11.41 -9.49 -1.61
N LEU A 338 -12.02 -9.92 -2.72
CA LEU A 338 -12.98 -11.04 -2.71
C LEU A 338 -12.32 -12.35 -2.29
N VAL A 339 -11.09 -12.60 -2.76
CA VAL A 339 -10.30 -13.79 -2.39
C VAL A 339 -9.89 -13.72 -0.92
N LEU A 340 -9.40 -12.56 -0.47
CA LEU A 340 -8.98 -12.37 0.94
C LEU A 340 -10.15 -12.46 1.92
N LYS A 341 -11.35 -12.05 1.50
CA LYS A 341 -12.57 -12.21 2.29
C LYS A 341 -12.87 -13.67 2.60
N GLU A 342 -12.71 -14.56 1.62
CA GLU A 342 -12.91 -16.00 1.85
C GLU A 342 -11.92 -16.56 2.87
N VAL A 343 -10.67 -16.07 2.86
CA VAL A 343 -9.66 -16.45 3.87
C VAL A 343 -10.06 -15.95 5.27
N LEU A 344 -10.49 -14.69 5.38
CA LEU A 344 -10.98 -14.12 6.64
C LEU A 344 -12.14 -14.95 7.23
N GLU A 345 -13.15 -15.24 6.42
CA GLU A 345 -14.36 -15.93 6.88
C GLU A 345 -14.11 -17.41 7.19
N LYS A 346 -13.35 -18.12 6.35
CA LYS A 346 -13.23 -19.59 6.43
C LYS A 346 -12.03 -20.09 7.23
N VAL A 347 -10.98 -19.30 7.34
CA VAL A 347 -9.75 -19.70 8.06
C VAL A 347 -9.63 -18.95 9.38
N LEU A 348 -9.84 -17.63 9.37
CA LEU A 348 -9.64 -16.79 10.54
C LEU A 348 -10.92 -16.57 11.38
N GLY A 349 -12.09 -16.88 10.82
CA GLY A 349 -13.38 -16.70 11.49
C GLY A 349 -13.75 -15.24 11.75
N ARG A 350 -13.32 -14.32 10.87
CA ARG A 350 -13.48 -12.86 11.02
C ARG A 350 -14.39 -12.25 9.96
#